data_AF-A0A402DG11-F1
#
_entry.id   AF-A0A402DG11-F1
#
_cell.length_a   1.000
_cell.length_b   1.000
_cell.length_c   1.000
_cell.angle_alpha   90.00
_cell.angle_beta   90.00
_cell.angle_gamma   90.00
#
_symmetry.space_group_name_H-M   'P 1'
#
loop_
_entity.id
_entity.type
_entity.pdbx_description
1 polymer ?
#
loop_
_entity_poly.entity_id
_entity_poly.type
_entity_poly.pdbx_seq_one_letter_code
_entity_poly.pdbx_strand_id
1 'polypeptide(L)'
;MTSSLLPILPVVDDVLFDFAQSDGFWANLAIAFGTSYDVVKATELRQQWQSRNFSQIPPIEVLSDEVLGTANGAYSSSTNKIYLSASFLNTASSAAIINVILEEIGHYVDAQINQVDSAGDEGAIFAELVQGNSLDVATLEVLKAEDDSKIINLEGEAITVEQNGLIDPSNFTLNNSAQFWNSSVLRLTNDYWQSGSAFLTNTIALSNNTSFNSYFQFQITNSDGIGDDDGAGADGLVFIIQTIANNAGSVGGGIGYEGINKSLGIEFDTFYNSSGDINGNHVGVDLNGDINSVIAQPVTNRLNNGNIWNAWVDYNGSTDVLEVRVSETNQREHPTFAISNCT
;
A
#
# COMPACT_ATOMS: atom_id res chain seq x y z
N MET A 1 8.55 -6.52 -26.97
CA MET A 1 9.26 -6.72 -25.69
C MET A 1 10.21 -5.56 -25.48
N THR A 2 10.05 -4.83 -24.38
CA THR A 2 10.98 -3.81 -23.92
C THR A 2 12.35 -4.45 -23.68
N SER A 3 13.46 -3.72 -23.93
CA SER A 3 14.80 -4.27 -23.75
C SER A 3 15.11 -4.69 -22.31
N SER A 4 14.36 -4.16 -21.33
CA SER A 4 14.49 -4.45 -19.90
C SER A 4 14.00 -5.83 -19.50
N LEU A 5 13.03 -6.43 -20.21
CA LEU A 5 12.46 -7.75 -19.84
C LEU A 5 13.27 -8.93 -20.39
N LEU A 6 13.99 -8.75 -21.50
CA LEU A 6 14.75 -9.83 -22.14
C LEU A 6 15.74 -10.56 -21.22
N PRO A 7 16.52 -9.88 -20.35
CA PRO A 7 17.38 -10.57 -19.39
C PRO A 7 16.64 -11.06 -18.14
N ILE A 8 15.41 -10.60 -17.89
CA ILE A 8 14.64 -10.89 -16.66
C ILE A 8 13.86 -12.19 -16.77
N LEU A 9 13.19 -12.42 -17.90
CA LEU A 9 12.32 -13.59 -18.06
C LEU A 9 13.03 -14.95 -17.85
N PRO A 10 14.27 -15.17 -18.32
CA PRO A 10 14.98 -16.41 -18.01
C PRO A 10 15.23 -16.62 -16.51
N VAL A 11 15.37 -15.55 -15.73
CA VAL A 11 15.56 -15.64 -14.27
C VAL A 11 14.25 -16.02 -13.58
N VAL A 12 13.13 -15.46 -14.03
CA VAL A 12 11.78 -15.86 -13.56
C VAL A 12 11.54 -17.35 -13.86
N ASP A 13 11.86 -17.78 -15.09
CA ASP A 13 11.76 -19.19 -15.51
C ASP A 13 12.62 -20.12 -14.64
N ASP A 14 13.84 -19.70 -14.29
CA ASP A 14 14.71 -20.46 -13.39
C ASP A 14 14.14 -20.58 -11.97
N VAL A 15 13.58 -19.49 -11.42
CA VAL A 15 12.91 -19.51 -10.10
C VAL A 15 11.73 -20.48 -10.10
N LEU A 16 10.87 -20.44 -11.13
CA LEU A 16 9.74 -21.35 -11.25
C LEU A 16 10.17 -22.81 -11.47
N PHE A 17 11.21 -23.02 -12.28
CA PHE A 17 11.81 -24.35 -12.48
C PHE A 17 12.30 -24.93 -11.16
N ASP A 18 13.11 -24.19 -10.41
CA ASP A 18 13.68 -24.64 -9.13
C ASP A 18 12.59 -24.88 -8.08
N PHE A 19 11.59 -23.99 -7.99
CA PHE A 19 10.43 -24.18 -7.13
C PHE A 19 9.66 -25.47 -7.45
N ALA A 20 9.46 -25.78 -8.73
CA ALA A 20 8.78 -27.01 -9.16
C ALA A 20 9.55 -28.30 -8.82
N GLN A 21 10.87 -28.22 -8.67
CA GLN A 21 11.71 -29.33 -8.19
C GLN A 21 11.70 -29.46 -6.66
N SER A 22 11.32 -28.40 -5.93
CA SER A 22 11.44 -28.36 -4.48
C SER A 22 10.52 -29.37 -3.75
N ASP A 23 10.99 -29.85 -2.60
CA ASP A 23 10.17 -30.64 -1.67
C ASP A 23 9.05 -29.78 -1.04
N GLY A 24 9.23 -28.46 -1.01
CA GLY A 24 8.30 -27.49 -0.46
C GLY A 24 7.11 -27.14 -1.36
N PHE A 25 7.12 -27.56 -2.63
CA PHE A 25 6.12 -27.16 -3.64
C PHE A 25 4.67 -27.23 -3.12
N TRP A 26 4.25 -28.40 -2.62
CA TRP A 26 2.86 -28.60 -2.18
C TRP A 26 2.51 -27.83 -0.92
N ALA A 27 3.47 -27.68 0.01
CA ALA A 27 3.27 -26.92 1.23
C ALA A 27 3.11 -25.42 0.91
N ASN A 28 3.95 -24.89 0.03
CA ASN A 28 3.92 -23.49 -0.37
C ASN A 28 2.65 -23.15 -1.17
N LEU A 29 2.21 -24.03 -2.07
CA LEU A 29 0.91 -23.89 -2.73
C LEU A 29 -0.24 -23.85 -1.71
N ALA A 30 -0.20 -24.70 -0.68
CA ALA A 30 -1.24 -24.71 0.35
C ALA A 30 -1.24 -23.45 1.22
N ILE A 31 -0.08 -22.81 1.40
CA ILE A 31 0.04 -21.55 2.15
C ILE A 31 -0.57 -20.40 1.35
N ALA A 32 -0.23 -20.29 0.06
CA ALA A 32 -0.71 -19.24 -0.84
C ALA A 32 -2.20 -19.43 -1.22
N PHE A 33 -2.55 -20.59 -1.75
CA PHE A 33 -3.82 -20.81 -2.47
C PHE A 33 -4.85 -21.64 -1.68
N GLY A 34 -4.59 -21.87 -0.39
CA GLY A 34 -5.41 -22.75 0.46
C GLY A 34 -5.27 -24.24 0.12
N THR A 35 -6.13 -25.09 0.71
CA THR A 35 -6.01 -26.56 0.60
C THR A 35 -7.05 -27.21 -0.31
N SER A 36 -7.94 -26.40 -0.92
CA SER A 36 -9.07 -26.89 -1.72
C SER A 36 -8.87 -26.71 -3.24
N TYR A 37 -7.66 -26.30 -3.67
CA TYR A 37 -7.34 -26.15 -5.08
C TYR A 37 -7.37 -27.49 -5.85
N ASP A 38 -7.52 -27.40 -7.16
CA ASP A 38 -7.46 -28.54 -8.08
C ASP A 38 -6.04 -29.10 -8.18
N VAL A 39 -5.78 -30.16 -7.43
CA VAL A 39 -4.47 -30.85 -7.39
C VAL A 39 -4.06 -31.40 -8.75
N VAL A 40 -5.00 -31.73 -9.65
CA VAL A 40 -4.68 -32.22 -10.99
C VAL A 40 -4.07 -31.08 -11.81
N LYS A 41 -4.72 -29.92 -11.84
CA LYS A 41 -4.19 -28.73 -12.53
C LYS A 41 -2.86 -28.26 -11.93
N ALA A 42 -2.74 -28.26 -10.61
CA ALA A 42 -1.48 -27.93 -9.94
C ALA A 42 -0.35 -28.92 -10.31
N THR A 43 -0.67 -30.21 -10.47
CA THR A 43 0.29 -31.23 -10.93
C THR A 43 0.71 -30.99 -12.38
N GLU A 44 -0.21 -30.61 -13.25
CA GLU A 44 0.08 -30.29 -14.65
C GLU A 44 1.00 -29.07 -14.77
N LEU A 45 0.69 -27.98 -14.04
CA LEU A 45 1.55 -26.79 -13.96
C LEU A 45 2.95 -27.15 -13.48
N ARG A 46 3.05 -27.95 -12.41
CA ARG A 46 4.34 -28.43 -11.88
C ARG A 46 5.14 -29.18 -12.95
N GLN A 47 4.52 -30.12 -13.66
CA GLN A 47 5.21 -30.90 -14.69
C GLN A 47 5.69 -30.04 -15.86
N GLN A 48 4.90 -29.03 -16.24
CA GLN A 48 5.30 -28.06 -17.26
C GLN A 48 6.56 -27.30 -16.82
N TRP A 49 6.56 -26.72 -15.61
CA TRP A 49 7.71 -26.00 -15.07
C TRP A 49 8.94 -26.91 -14.91
N GLN A 50 8.77 -28.15 -14.43
CA GLN A 50 9.86 -29.14 -14.34
C GLN A 50 10.49 -29.50 -15.69
N SER A 51 9.74 -29.37 -16.79
CA SER A 51 10.23 -29.59 -18.15
C SER A 51 10.72 -28.30 -18.83
N ARG A 52 10.79 -27.18 -18.09
CA ARG A 52 11.08 -25.83 -18.61
C ARG A 52 10.11 -25.41 -19.72
N ASN A 53 8.88 -25.88 -19.64
CA ASN A 53 7.79 -25.40 -20.47
C ASN A 53 7.07 -24.27 -19.73
N PHE A 54 7.29 -23.05 -20.20
CA PHE A 54 6.66 -21.82 -19.69
C PHE A 54 5.64 -21.22 -20.66
N SER A 55 5.25 -21.96 -21.70
CA SER A 55 4.33 -21.45 -22.74
C SER A 55 2.92 -21.12 -22.25
N GLN A 56 2.55 -21.63 -21.07
CA GLN A 56 1.30 -21.32 -20.37
C GLN A 56 1.36 -20.02 -19.57
N ILE A 57 2.56 -19.49 -19.26
CA ILE A 57 2.66 -18.24 -18.50
C ILE A 57 2.03 -17.10 -19.33
N PRO A 58 1.15 -16.28 -18.75
CA PRO A 58 0.49 -15.21 -19.48
C PRO A 58 1.49 -14.26 -20.16
N PRO A 59 1.18 -13.76 -21.37
CA PRO A 59 2.02 -12.76 -22.00
C PRO A 59 2.01 -11.46 -21.20
N ILE A 60 3.17 -10.79 -21.17
CA ILE A 60 3.34 -9.50 -20.51
C ILE A 60 3.05 -8.36 -21.49
N GLU A 61 2.18 -7.44 -21.09
CA GLU A 61 1.89 -6.19 -21.76
C GLU A 61 2.35 -5.00 -20.88
N VAL A 62 2.95 -3.98 -21.48
CA VAL A 62 3.42 -2.82 -20.74
C VAL A 62 2.40 -1.71 -20.92
N LEU A 63 1.82 -1.24 -19.82
CA LEU A 63 0.83 -0.18 -19.79
C LEU A 63 1.42 1.10 -19.19
N SER A 64 0.77 2.22 -19.49
CA SER A 64 1.15 3.50 -18.90
C SER A 64 0.51 3.67 -17.51
N ASP A 65 1.07 4.57 -16.71
CA ASP A 65 0.58 4.85 -15.36
C ASP A 65 -0.83 5.45 -15.37
N GLU A 66 -1.27 6.05 -16.48
CA GLU A 66 -2.65 6.50 -16.63
C GLU A 66 -3.66 5.34 -16.60
N VAL A 67 -3.24 4.12 -16.96
CA VAL A 67 -4.10 2.92 -16.97
C VAL A 67 -3.96 2.12 -15.67
N LEU A 68 -2.74 1.84 -15.23
CA LEU A 68 -2.49 1.03 -14.02
C LEU A 68 -2.58 1.84 -12.71
N GLY A 69 -2.53 3.18 -12.80
CA GLY A 69 -2.45 4.05 -11.64
C GLY A 69 -1.11 3.90 -10.95
N THR A 70 -1.14 3.54 -9.67
CA THR A 70 0.04 3.38 -8.81
C THR A 70 0.60 1.96 -8.77
N ALA A 71 -0.05 1.00 -9.43
CA ALA A 71 0.36 -0.40 -9.41
C ALA A 71 1.58 -0.65 -10.31
N ASN A 72 2.55 -1.41 -9.81
CA ASN A 72 3.74 -1.79 -10.57
C ASN A 72 3.44 -2.91 -11.59
N GLY A 73 2.51 -3.79 -11.22
CA GLY A 73 2.03 -4.91 -12.01
C GLY A 73 0.54 -5.15 -11.75
N ALA A 74 -0.08 -5.92 -12.63
CA ALA A 74 -1.41 -6.47 -12.41
C ALA A 74 -1.65 -7.70 -13.31
N TYR A 75 -2.44 -8.67 -12.86
CA TYR A 75 -2.89 -9.81 -13.64
C TYR A 75 -4.40 -9.72 -13.87
N SER A 76 -4.85 -10.01 -15.10
CA SER A 76 -6.28 -10.19 -15.37
C SER A 76 -6.57 -11.59 -15.87
N SER A 77 -7.43 -12.30 -15.14
CA SER A 77 -8.00 -13.58 -15.58
C SER A 77 -8.88 -13.44 -16.83
N SER A 78 -9.52 -12.27 -17.03
CA SER A 78 -10.44 -12.03 -18.15
C SER A 78 -9.71 -11.91 -19.50
N THR A 79 -8.52 -11.31 -19.50
CA THR A 79 -7.69 -11.16 -20.71
C THR A 79 -6.55 -12.18 -20.76
N ASN A 80 -6.30 -12.89 -19.64
CA ASN A 80 -5.17 -13.78 -19.41
C ASN A 80 -3.84 -13.11 -19.76
N LYS A 81 -3.59 -11.94 -19.17
CA LYS A 81 -2.38 -11.14 -19.37
C LYS A 81 -1.83 -10.65 -18.04
N ILE A 82 -0.52 -10.51 -18.02
CA ILE A 82 0.21 -9.73 -17.01
C ILE A 82 0.43 -8.33 -17.58
N TYR A 83 0.08 -7.31 -16.83
CA TYR A 83 0.31 -5.91 -17.14
C TYR A 83 1.41 -5.37 -16.24
N LEU A 84 2.40 -4.68 -16.80
CA LEU A 84 3.45 -4.01 -16.01
C LEU A 84 3.45 -2.51 -16.29
N SER A 85 3.69 -1.70 -15.27
CA SER A 85 3.84 -0.25 -15.44
C SER A 85 5.11 0.08 -16.23
N ALA A 86 4.95 0.96 -17.22
CA ALA A 86 6.06 1.49 -18.00
C ALA A 86 7.04 2.29 -17.13
N SER A 87 6.56 3.08 -16.16
CA SER A 87 7.43 3.85 -15.29
C SER A 87 8.20 2.95 -14.32
N PHE A 88 7.53 1.93 -13.77
CA PHE A 88 8.16 0.89 -12.96
C PHE A 88 9.32 0.22 -13.70
N LEU A 89 9.10 -0.23 -14.94
CA LEU A 89 10.15 -0.88 -15.73
C LEU A 89 11.36 0.03 -16.06
N ASN A 90 11.19 1.35 -15.98
CA ASN A 90 12.26 2.31 -16.25
C ASN A 90 13.10 2.65 -15.01
N THR A 91 12.55 2.46 -13.81
CA THR A 91 13.17 2.89 -12.54
C THR A 91 13.54 1.72 -11.63
N ALA A 92 12.83 0.60 -11.74
CA ALA A 92 12.98 -0.53 -10.84
C ALA A 92 14.28 -1.31 -11.05
N SER A 93 14.75 -1.93 -9.97
CA SER A 93 15.83 -2.90 -10.04
C SER A 93 15.36 -4.20 -10.69
N SER A 94 16.28 -4.99 -11.23
CA SER A 94 15.96 -6.33 -11.75
C SER A 94 15.27 -7.22 -10.73
N ALA A 95 15.65 -7.13 -9.44
CA ALA A 95 15.04 -7.91 -8.37
C ALA A 95 13.57 -7.51 -8.14
N ALA A 96 13.27 -6.20 -8.13
CA ALA A 96 11.90 -5.72 -7.99
C ALA A 96 11.02 -6.16 -9.16
N ILE A 97 11.54 -6.09 -10.40
CA ILE A 97 10.80 -6.54 -11.58
C ILE A 97 10.52 -8.05 -11.52
N ILE A 98 11.51 -8.85 -11.10
CA ILE A 98 11.32 -10.31 -10.89
C ILE A 98 10.22 -10.56 -9.86
N ASN A 99 10.24 -9.85 -8.74
CA ASN A 99 9.26 -10.03 -7.66
C ASN A 99 7.84 -9.77 -8.15
N VAL A 100 7.61 -8.62 -8.80
CA VAL A 100 6.30 -8.27 -9.36
C VAL A 100 5.86 -9.32 -10.40
N ILE A 101 6.74 -9.75 -11.31
CA ILE A 101 6.34 -10.79 -12.29
C ILE A 101 5.96 -12.10 -11.60
N LEU A 102 6.67 -12.51 -10.54
CA LEU A 102 6.34 -13.74 -9.80
C LEU A 102 5.01 -13.64 -9.06
N GLU A 103 4.70 -12.46 -8.52
CA GLU A 103 3.42 -12.13 -7.88
C GLU A 103 2.26 -12.23 -8.88
N GLU A 104 2.40 -11.61 -10.06
CA GLU A 104 1.39 -11.72 -11.12
C GLU A 104 1.24 -13.15 -11.67
N ILE A 105 2.31 -13.94 -11.64
CA ILE A 105 2.23 -15.38 -11.95
C ILE A 105 1.49 -16.14 -10.83
N GLY A 106 1.59 -15.70 -9.58
CA GLY A 106 0.84 -16.24 -8.45
C GLY A 106 -0.67 -16.11 -8.66
N HIS A 107 -1.16 -14.91 -8.98
CA HIS A 107 -2.58 -14.69 -9.32
C HIS A 107 -3.02 -15.52 -10.54
N TYR A 108 -2.16 -15.67 -11.55
CA TYR A 108 -2.44 -16.59 -12.66
C TYR A 108 -2.59 -18.04 -12.19
N VAL A 109 -1.69 -18.52 -11.34
CA VAL A 109 -1.73 -19.88 -10.80
C VAL A 109 -3.01 -20.10 -10.02
N ASP A 110 -3.38 -19.16 -9.14
CA ASP A 110 -4.64 -19.21 -8.39
C ASP A 110 -5.85 -19.35 -9.33
N ALA A 111 -5.96 -18.45 -10.31
CA ALA A 111 -7.03 -18.46 -11.30
C ALA A 111 -7.08 -19.76 -12.13
N GLN A 112 -5.98 -20.50 -12.26
CA GLN A 112 -5.99 -21.82 -12.90
C GLN A 112 -6.50 -22.92 -11.96
N ILE A 113 -6.01 -22.96 -10.71
CA ILE A 113 -6.19 -24.10 -9.82
C ILE A 113 -7.42 -23.95 -8.92
N ASN A 114 -7.89 -22.73 -8.68
CA ASN A 114 -9.07 -22.45 -7.88
C ASN A 114 -10.26 -22.03 -8.75
N GLN A 115 -11.48 -22.34 -8.29
CA GLN A 115 -12.72 -21.91 -8.96
C GLN A 115 -13.22 -20.57 -8.44
N VAL A 116 -12.85 -20.27 -7.20
CA VAL A 116 -13.11 -19.01 -6.50
C VAL A 116 -11.76 -18.54 -6.08
N ASP A 117 -11.48 -17.28 -6.39
CA ASP A 117 -10.28 -16.58 -6.01
C ASP A 117 -9.92 -16.82 -4.53
N SER A 118 -8.64 -17.03 -4.28
CA SER A 118 -8.15 -17.11 -2.90
C SER A 118 -8.36 -15.77 -2.21
N ALA A 119 -8.60 -15.79 -0.89
CA ALA A 119 -8.76 -14.53 -0.17
C ALA A 119 -7.38 -13.94 0.17
N GLY A 120 -7.24 -12.63 -0.04
CA GLY A 120 -6.01 -11.91 0.20
C GLY A 120 -5.21 -11.71 -1.09
N ASP A 121 -3.95 -11.33 -0.94
CA ASP A 121 -2.97 -11.24 -2.01
C ASP A 121 -2.17 -12.56 -2.08
N GLU A 122 -2.77 -13.60 -2.65
CA GLU A 122 -2.10 -14.88 -2.86
C GLU A 122 -0.92 -14.79 -3.84
N GLY A 123 -0.91 -13.77 -4.70
CA GLY A 123 0.19 -13.41 -5.58
C GLY A 123 1.45 -13.09 -4.80
N ALA A 124 1.37 -12.15 -3.85
CA ALA A 124 2.51 -11.74 -3.03
C ALA A 124 2.99 -12.87 -2.12
N ILE A 125 2.06 -13.64 -1.55
CA ILE A 125 2.41 -14.84 -0.76
C ILE A 125 3.18 -15.82 -1.63
N PHE A 126 2.71 -16.08 -2.85
CA PHE A 126 3.39 -16.96 -3.79
C PHE A 126 4.77 -16.44 -4.18
N ALA A 127 4.92 -15.14 -4.47
CA ALA A 127 6.18 -14.51 -4.86
C ALA A 127 7.28 -14.68 -3.81
N GLU A 128 6.94 -14.57 -2.52
CA GLU A 128 7.90 -14.80 -1.44
C GLU A 128 8.29 -16.29 -1.34
N LEU A 129 7.31 -17.18 -1.37
CA LEU A 129 7.53 -18.61 -1.18
C LEU A 129 8.24 -19.28 -2.36
N VAL A 130 7.98 -18.84 -3.59
CA VAL A 130 8.61 -19.37 -4.82
C VAL A 130 10.09 -19.00 -4.88
N GLN A 131 10.48 -17.86 -4.30
CA GLN A 131 11.88 -17.44 -4.15
C GLN A 131 12.57 -18.10 -2.95
N GLY A 132 11.86 -18.90 -2.16
CA GLY A 132 12.38 -19.62 -0.99
C GLY A 132 12.41 -18.79 0.29
N ASN A 133 11.76 -17.62 0.32
CA ASN A 133 11.63 -16.82 1.52
C ASN A 133 10.58 -17.45 2.46
N SER A 134 10.64 -17.09 3.74
CA SER A 134 9.67 -17.51 4.74
C SER A 134 8.85 -16.32 5.21
N LEU A 135 7.54 -16.47 5.24
CA LEU A 135 6.62 -15.49 5.83
C LEU A 135 6.38 -15.83 7.29
N ASP A 136 6.49 -14.83 8.17
CA ASP A 136 6.00 -15.01 9.54
C ASP A 136 4.46 -14.97 9.58
N VAL A 137 3.90 -15.44 10.70
CA VAL A 137 2.44 -15.60 10.85
C VAL A 137 1.71 -14.29 10.65
N ALA A 138 2.26 -13.17 11.13
CA ALA A 138 1.58 -11.89 11.06
C ALA A 138 1.71 -11.25 9.68
N THR A 139 2.83 -11.40 8.96
CA THR A 139 2.88 -11.05 7.52
C THR A 139 1.84 -11.84 6.74
N LEU A 140 1.77 -13.15 6.97
CA LEU A 140 0.84 -14.03 6.26
C LEU A 140 -0.62 -13.68 6.54
N GLU A 141 -0.97 -13.30 7.78
CA GLU A 141 -2.32 -12.83 8.13
C GLU A 141 -2.69 -11.51 7.44
N VAL A 142 -1.74 -10.59 7.28
CA VAL A 142 -1.97 -9.33 6.55
C VAL A 142 -2.19 -9.61 5.07
N LEU A 143 -1.29 -10.35 4.42
CA LEU A 143 -1.42 -10.68 3.00
C LEU A 143 -2.72 -11.45 2.74
N LYS A 144 -3.13 -12.37 3.63
CA LYS A 144 -4.42 -13.08 3.51
C LYS A 144 -5.68 -12.22 3.71
N ALA A 145 -5.52 -10.98 4.16
CA ALA A 145 -6.61 -10.03 4.37
C ALA A 145 -6.59 -8.88 3.35
N GLU A 146 -5.56 -8.79 2.52
CA GLU A 146 -5.35 -7.74 1.54
C GLU A 146 -6.17 -7.99 0.27
N ASP A 147 -7.19 -7.16 0.02
CA ASP A 147 -7.96 -7.20 -1.23
C ASP A 147 -7.28 -6.27 -2.23
N ASP A 148 -6.48 -6.82 -3.13
CA ASP A 148 -5.70 -6.13 -4.15
C ASP A 148 -6.43 -6.01 -5.51
N SER A 149 -7.68 -6.45 -5.52
CA SER A 149 -8.56 -6.46 -6.68
C SER A 149 -9.01 -5.05 -7.08
N LYS A 150 -8.86 -4.71 -8.37
CA LYS A 150 -9.19 -3.39 -8.91
C LYS A 150 -9.78 -3.44 -10.30
N ILE A 151 -10.60 -2.44 -10.62
CA ILE A 151 -11.08 -2.19 -11.99
C ILE A 151 -10.17 -1.16 -12.67
N ILE A 152 -9.58 -1.53 -13.81
CA ILE A 152 -8.85 -0.61 -14.70
C ILE A 152 -9.60 -0.42 -16.02
N ASN A 153 -9.40 0.72 -16.67
CA ASN A 153 -9.98 1.01 -17.98
C ASN A 153 -8.94 0.77 -19.08
N LEU A 154 -9.06 -0.36 -19.79
CA LEU A 154 -8.21 -0.72 -20.90
C LEU A 154 -8.91 -0.41 -22.23
N GLU A 155 -8.43 0.61 -22.94
CA GLU A 155 -9.00 1.04 -24.24
C GLU A 155 -10.52 1.35 -24.22
N GLY A 156 -11.05 1.73 -23.04
CA GLY A 156 -12.47 2.03 -22.84
C GLY A 156 -13.31 0.84 -22.35
N GLU A 157 -12.70 -0.32 -22.12
CA GLU A 157 -13.31 -1.47 -21.46
C GLU A 157 -12.85 -1.54 -20.00
N ALA A 158 -13.81 -1.70 -19.07
CA ALA A 158 -13.51 -1.90 -17.66
C ALA A 158 -13.19 -3.38 -17.41
N ILE A 159 -11.98 -3.68 -16.95
CA ILE A 159 -11.53 -5.02 -16.61
C ILE A 159 -11.11 -5.10 -15.14
N THR A 160 -11.43 -6.21 -14.48
CA THR A 160 -10.93 -6.51 -13.13
C THR A 160 -9.53 -7.11 -13.23
N VAL A 161 -8.66 -6.67 -12.34
CA VAL A 161 -7.28 -7.12 -12.19
C VAL A 161 -6.96 -7.34 -10.72
N GLU A 162 -6.14 -8.33 -10.42
CA GLU A 162 -5.38 -8.39 -9.15
C GLU A 162 -4.13 -7.54 -9.37
N GLN A 163 -3.78 -6.67 -8.43
CA GLN A 163 -2.69 -5.70 -8.58
C GLN A 163 -1.63 -5.96 -7.54
N ASN A 164 -0.36 -5.79 -7.92
CA ASN A 164 0.65 -5.56 -6.90
C ASN A 164 0.34 -4.29 -6.07
N GLY A 165 -0.12 -4.50 -4.83
CA GLY A 165 -0.33 -3.50 -3.77
C GLY A 165 -0.38 -4.25 -2.43
N LEU A 166 0.10 -3.76 -1.28
CA LEU A 166 0.53 -2.45 -0.79
C LEU A 166 1.93 -2.47 -0.13
N ILE A 167 2.54 -1.27 -0.15
CA ILE A 167 3.80 -0.85 0.49
C ILE A 167 4.99 -1.79 0.31
N ASP A 168 5.73 -1.64 -0.80
CA ASP A 168 7.14 -2.04 -0.83
C ASP A 168 7.95 -1.14 0.12
N PRO A 169 8.60 -1.69 1.16
CA PRO A 169 9.47 -0.94 2.06
C PRO A 169 10.55 -0.11 1.35
N SER A 170 11.00 -0.57 0.18
CA SER A 170 12.03 0.09 -0.62
C SER A 170 11.57 1.43 -1.23
N ASN A 171 10.26 1.63 -1.34
CA ASN A 171 9.67 2.88 -1.81
C ASN A 171 9.64 3.97 -0.75
N PHE A 172 10.03 3.69 0.49
CA PHE A 172 10.00 4.65 1.59
C PHE A 172 11.38 4.94 2.16
N THR A 173 11.66 6.22 2.39
CA THR A 173 12.69 6.65 3.33
C THR A 173 12.06 6.65 4.73
N LEU A 174 12.53 5.73 5.58
CA LEU A 174 12.11 5.65 6.98
C LEU A 174 13.04 6.46 7.88
N ASN A 175 12.46 7.20 8.81
CA ASN A 175 13.20 8.06 9.72
C ASN A 175 12.87 7.76 11.18
N ASN A 176 13.87 7.96 12.04
CA ASN A 176 13.78 7.82 13.49
C ASN A 176 13.28 6.42 13.89
N SER A 177 12.12 6.32 14.55
CA SER A 177 11.57 5.03 15.01
C SER A 177 10.73 4.29 13.96
N ALA A 178 10.46 4.93 12.82
CA ALA A 178 9.67 4.33 11.76
C ALA A 178 10.36 3.08 11.20
N GLN A 179 9.61 1.99 11.11
CA GLN A 179 10.09 0.72 10.56
C GLN A 179 8.93 -0.02 9.93
N PHE A 180 9.22 -0.83 8.92
CA PHE A 180 8.27 -1.85 8.50
C PHE A 180 8.29 -2.98 9.52
N TRP A 181 7.12 -3.26 10.05
CA TRP A 181 6.85 -4.51 10.71
C TRP A 181 6.27 -5.45 9.66
N ASN A 182 6.90 -6.60 9.48
CA ASN A 182 6.37 -7.69 8.65
C ASN A 182 6.19 -7.33 7.17
N SER A 183 6.94 -6.34 6.68
CA SER A 183 6.93 -5.80 5.30
C SER A 183 5.62 -5.17 4.81
N SER A 184 4.55 -5.19 5.60
CA SER A 184 3.23 -4.69 5.20
C SER A 184 2.64 -3.65 6.17
N VAL A 185 3.20 -3.52 7.38
CA VAL A 185 2.78 -2.51 8.36
C VAL A 185 3.88 -1.48 8.55
N LEU A 186 3.64 -0.25 8.10
CA LEU A 186 4.50 0.87 8.46
C LEU A 186 4.21 1.29 9.90
N ARG A 187 5.06 0.84 10.84
CA ARG A 187 4.97 1.25 12.24
C ARG A 187 5.80 2.51 12.46
N LEU A 188 5.12 3.63 12.69
CA LEU A 188 5.77 4.93 12.94
C LEU A 188 6.40 5.02 14.33
N THR A 189 5.68 4.60 15.37
CA THR A 189 6.13 4.63 16.77
C THR A 189 5.66 3.38 17.52
N ASN A 190 6.38 2.99 18.58
CA ASN A 190 6.04 1.82 19.41
C ASN A 190 6.42 1.96 20.89
N ASP A 191 6.89 3.14 21.31
CA ASP A 191 7.26 3.44 22.69
C ASP A 191 7.04 4.93 22.97
N TYR A 192 7.13 5.32 24.24
CA TYR A 192 7.03 6.71 24.66
C TYR A 192 8.18 7.57 24.10
N TRP A 193 7.91 8.86 23.92
CA TRP A 193 8.91 9.86 23.50
C TRP A 193 9.56 9.57 22.14
N GLN A 194 8.82 8.92 21.25
CA GLN A 194 9.26 8.63 19.90
C GLN A 194 8.60 9.53 18.87
N SER A 195 9.29 9.74 17.75
CA SER A 195 8.68 10.12 16.48
C SER A 195 9.21 9.20 15.39
N GLY A 196 8.41 9.02 14.34
CA GLY A 196 8.79 8.29 13.15
C GLY A 196 8.08 8.90 11.95
N SER A 197 8.78 8.97 10.83
CA SER A 197 8.19 9.41 9.57
C SER A 197 8.64 8.51 8.43
N ALA A 198 7.79 8.39 7.41
CA ALA A 198 8.10 7.70 6.17
C ALA A 198 7.68 8.58 4.99
N PHE A 199 8.61 8.79 4.07
CA PHE A 199 8.33 9.54 2.84
C PHE A 199 8.65 8.68 1.63
N LEU A 200 7.84 8.79 0.58
CA LEU A 200 8.15 8.15 -0.70
C LEU A 200 9.52 8.60 -1.22
N THR A 201 10.30 7.65 -1.72
CA THR A 201 11.62 7.91 -2.32
C THR A 201 11.48 8.63 -3.66
N ASN A 202 10.44 8.29 -4.42
CA ASN A 202 10.09 8.93 -5.68
C ASN A 202 9.18 10.14 -5.42
N THR A 203 9.51 11.27 -6.05
CA THR A 203 8.71 12.49 -5.94
C THR A 203 7.47 12.44 -6.83
N ILE A 204 6.36 12.97 -6.32
CA ILE A 204 5.12 13.14 -7.07
C ILE A 204 5.04 14.59 -7.56
N ALA A 205 4.83 14.78 -8.87
CA ALA A 205 4.67 16.11 -9.44
C ALA A 205 3.21 16.60 -9.33
N LEU A 206 2.98 17.66 -8.55
CA LEU A 206 1.67 18.30 -8.38
C LEU A 206 1.52 19.58 -9.20
N SER A 207 2.06 19.60 -10.43
CA SER A 207 2.05 20.79 -11.29
C SER A 207 0.66 21.06 -11.90
N ASN A 208 0.29 22.33 -12.09
CA ASN A 208 -0.95 22.75 -12.77
C ASN A 208 -2.25 22.25 -12.11
N ASN A 209 -2.37 22.36 -10.78
CA ASN A 209 -3.53 21.89 -10.01
C ASN A 209 -3.85 20.42 -10.30
N THR A 210 -2.84 19.55 -10.28
CA THR A 210 -3.06 18.10 -10.36
C THR A 210 -4.01 17.65 -9.24
N SER A 211 -5.16 17.11 -9.60
CA SER A 211 -6.03 16.40 -8.66
C SER A 211 -5.30 15.16 -8.15
N PHE A 212 -5.44 14.87 -6.86
CA PHE A 212 -4.91 13.64 -6.27
C PHE A 212 -5.93 13.03 -5.32
N ASN A 213 -5.80 11.74 -5.10
CA ASN A 213 -6.40 11.08 -3.96
C ASN A 213 -5.33 10.30 -3.20
N SER A 214 -5.54 10.15 -1.90
CA SER A 214 -4.80 9.24 -1.06
C SER A 214 -5.78 8.49 -0.18
N TYR A 215 -5.59 7.19 -0.07
CA TYR A 215 -6.33 6.33 0.84
C TYR A 215 -5.32 5.54 1.66
N PHE A 216 -5.52 5.51 2.96
CA PHE A 216 -4.73 4.68 3.85
C PHE A 216 -5.56 4.25 5.06
N GLN A 217 -5.13 3.15 5.66
CA GLN A 217 -5.63 2.71 6.94
C GLN A 217 -4.59 2.99 8.03
N PHE A 218 -5.06 3.29 9.23
CA PHE A 218 -4.19 3.40 10.40
C PHE A 218 -4.87 2.83 11.63
N GLN A 219 -4.05 2.46 12.61
CA GLN A 219 -4.49 1.94 13.89
C GLN A 219 -3.57 2.46 14.98
N ILE A 220 -4.13 3.07 16.02
CA ILE A 220 -3.39 3.49 17.22
C ILE A 220 -3.91 2.65 18.38
N THR A 221 -3.04 1.80 18.93
CA THR A 221 -3.38 0.81 19.97
C THR A 221 -2.67 1.11 21.29
N ASN A 222 -3.15 0.50 22.37
CA ASN A 222 -2.51 0.57 23.70
C ASN A 222 -2.29 2.00 24.21
N SER A 223 -3.29 2.86 24.02
CA SER A 223 -3.26 4.26 24.44
C SER A 223 -3.01 4.37 25.94
N ASP A 224 -1.81 4.83 26.28
CA ASP A 224 -1.28 5.04 27.63
C ASP A 224 -0.43 6.32 27.62
N GLY A 225 0.10 6.73 28.76
CA GLY A 225 0.92 7.94 28.89
C GLY A 225 0.17 9.12 29.49
N ILE A 226 0.35 10.31 28.91
CA ILE A 226 -0.34 11.52 29.36
C ILE A 226 -1.79 11.47 28.85
N GLY A 227 -2.72 12.01 29.63
CA GLY A 227 -4.11 12.13 29.20
C GLY A 227 -4.64 13.54 29.34
N ASP A 228 -5.70 13.81 28.61
CA ASP A 228 -6.46 15.04 28.60
C ASP A 228 -7.94 14.77 28.95
N ASP A 229 -8.84 15.64 28.50
CA ASP A 229 -10.27 15.57 28.79
C ASP A 229 -10.96 14.31 28.22
N ASP A 230 -10.39 13.63 27.22
CA ASP A 230 -11.00 12.46 26.58
C ASP A 230 -10.33 11.11 26.90
N GLY A 231 -9.14 11.13 27.50
CA GLY A 231 -8.45 9.94 27.99
C GLY A 231 -6.94 10.01 27.83
N ALA A 232 -6.26 8.89 28.05
CA ALA A 232 -4.82 8.77 27.83
C ALA A 232 -4.49 8.58 26.34
N GLY A 233 -3.34 9.10 25.94
CA GLY A 233 -2.79 9.02 24.58
C GLY A 233 -2.17 10.35 24.15
N ALA A 234 -1.14 10.30 23.31
CA ALA A 234 -0.53 11.43 22.61
C ALA A 234 0.51 10.93 21.59
N ASP A 235 0.85 11.68 20.55
CA ASP A 235 0.24 12.95 20.12
C ASP A 235 -0.71 12.74 18.92
N GLY A 236 -0.38 11.81 18.01
CA GLY A 236 -1.23 11.39 16.90
C GLY A 236 -0.40 11.08 15.65
N LEU A 237 -0.94 11.31 14.45
CA LEU A 237 -0.20 11.17 13.19
C LEU A 237 -0.64 12.22 12.15
N VAL A 238 0.20 12.45 11.14
CA VAL A 238 -0.10 13.38 10.03
C VAL A 238 0.20 12.74 8.68
N PHE A 239 -0.71 12.89 7.72
CA PHE A 239 -0.42 12.68 6.30
C PHE A 239 0.20 13.94 5.71
N ILE A 240 1.39 13.82 5.11
CA ILE A 240 2.21 14.99 4.73
C ILE A 240 2.53 14.99 3.23
N ILE A 241 2.29 16.13 2.58
CA ILE A 241 2.84 16.47 1.26
C ILE A 241 3.83 17.61 1.45
N GLN A 242 5.09 17.45 1.02
CA GLN A 242 6.14 18.45 1.24
C GLN A 242 7.23 18.40 0.17
N THR A 243 8.00 19.49 0.03
CA THR A 243 9.06 19.64 -1.00
C THR A 243 10.47 19.85 -0.44
N ILE A 244 10.67 19.71 0.87
CA ILE A 244 11.93 19.99 1.57
C ILE A 244 12.87 18.79 1.54
N ALA A 245 12.50 17.69 2.21
CA ALA A 245 13.39 16.55 2.42
C ALA A 245 12.63 15.29 2.85
N ASN A 246 13.16 14.12 2.54
CA ASN A 246 12.59 12.82 2.92
C ASN A 246 12.90 12.40 4.37
N ASN A 247 13.47 13.29 5.19
CA ASN A 247 13.82 13.08 6.59
C ASN A 247 13.18 14.09 7.55
N ALA A 248 12.07 14.70 7.13
CA ALA A 248 11.36 15.71 7.90
C ALA A 248 10.53 15.09 9.05
N GLY A 249 10.29 15.86 10.10
CA GLY A 249 9.38 15.53 11.19
C GLY A 249 9.86 16.01 12.56
N SER A 250 8.93 16.53 13.37
CA SER A 250 9.12 16.97 14.74
C SER A 250 8.67 15.89 15.76
N VAL A 251 8.79 16.18 17.05
CA VAL A 251 8.41 15.28 18.18
C VAL A 251 7.34 15.95 19.04
N GLY A 252 6.58 15.17 19.80
CA GLY A 252 5.59 15.70 20.75
C GLY A 252 4.42 16.39 20.04
N GLY A 253 3.93 17.49 20.62
CA GLY A 253 2.86 18.34 20.05
C GLY A 253 3.16 19.03 18.72
N GLY A 254 4.32 18.76 18.10
CA GLY A 254 4.53 19.06 16.68
C GLY A 254 4.04 17.95 15.75
N ILE A 255 3.60 16.80 16.30
CA ILE A 255 3.00 15.61 15.69
C ILE A 255 3.72 15.07 14.43
N GLY A 256 5.00 15.38 14.28
CA GLY A 256 5.77 15.00 13.09
C GLY A 256 5.60 15.95 11.89
N TYR A 257 4.94 17.10 12.05
CA TYR A 257 4.68 18.08 10.99
C TYR A 257 5.25 19.48 11.23
N GLU A 258 5.31 19.95 12.49
CA GLU A 258 5.75 21.31 12.81
C GLU A 258 7.11 21.67 12.16
N GLY A 259 7.17 22.84 11.52
CA GLY A 259 8.38 23.38 10.89
C GLY A 259 8.65 22.91 9.47
N ILE A 260 7.85 21.98 8.92
CA ILE A 260 7.96 21.55 7.51
C ILE A 260 7.34 22.63 6.60
N ASN A 261 8.10 23.66 6.24
CA ASN A 261 7.60 24.71 5.33
C ASN A 261 7.23 24.18 3.93
N LYS A 262 6.38 24.91 3.19
CA LYS A 262 5.88 24.55 1.85
C LYS A 262 5.30 23.14 1.81
N SER A 263 4.32 22.91 2.66
CA SER A 263 3.72 21.60 2.85
C SER A 263 2.23 21.71 3.17
N LEU A 264 1.56 20.57 3.03
CA LEU A 264 0.21 20.30 3.50
C LEU A 264 0.31 19.15 4.52
N GLY A 265 -0.30 19.34 5.69
CA GLY A 265 -0.51 18.30 6.69
C GLY A 265 -2.00 18.03 6.85
N ILE A 266 -2.38 16.75 6.94
CA ILE A 266 -3.71 16.34 7.41
C ILE A 266 -3.47 15.60 8.71
N GLU A 267 -3.73 16.27 9.83
CA GLU A 267 -3.51 15.72 11.16
C GLU A 267 -4.69 14.86 11.63
N PHE A 268 -4.35 13.83 12.38
CA PHE A 268 -5.25 12.96 13.12
C PHE A 268 -4.78 13.02 14.56
N ASP A 269 -5.21 14.09 15.23
CA ASP A 269 -4.72 14.49 16.54
C ASP A 269 -5.48 13.74 17.64
N THR A 270 -4.72 13.29 18.65
CA THR A 270 -5.20 12.48 19.77
C THR A 270 -4.86 13.07 21.13
N PHE A 271 -4.45 14.34 21.19
CA PHE A 271 -4.05 14.99 22.43
C PHE A 271 -4.18 16.51 22.41
N TYR A 272 -4.98 17.05 23.33
CA TYR A 272 -5.24 18.48 23.43
C TYR A 272 -4.02 19.30 23.88
N ASN A 273 -3.42 20.02 22.95
CA ASN A 273 -2.50 21.12 23.15
C ASN A 273 -3.27 22.44 23.34
N SER A 274 -3.01 23.16 24.42
CA SER A 274 -3.71 24.43 24.77
C SER A 274 -3.59 25.58 23.75
N SER A 275 -2.84 25.40 22.66
CA SER A 275 -2.69 26.36 21.57
C SER A 275 -2.94 25.62 20.25
N GLY A 276 -3.98 26.02 19.51
CA GLY A 276 -4.31 25.47 18.20
C GLY A 276 -5.50 24.52 18.22
N ASP A 277 -5.55 23.64 19.21
CA ASP A 277 -6.50 22.53 19.19
C ASP A 277 -7.91 22.92 19.62
N ILE A 278 -8.87 22.25 19.01
CA ILE A 278 -10.29 22.40 19.34
C ILE A 278 -10.77 21.43 20.43
N ASN A 279 -10.10 20.27 20.57
CA ASN A 279 -10.30 19.23 21.58
C ASN A 279 -9.14 18.21 21.50
N GLY A 280 -9.17 17.16 22.32
CA GLY A 280 -8.17 16.08 22.29
C GLY A 280 -8.32 15.02 21.20
N ASN A 281 -9.29 15.16 20.29
CA ASN A 281 -9.56 14.16 19.27
C ASN A 281 -10.24 14.78 18.05
N HIS A 282 -9.43 15.15 17.07
CA HIS A 282 -9.88 15.84 15.85
C HIS A 282 -9.06 15.45 14.63
N VAL A 283 -9.60 15.82 13.47
CA VAL A 283 -8.85 15.83 12.21
C VAL A 283 -8.75 17.27 11.74
N GLY A 284 -7.57 17.64 11.27
CA GLY A 284 -7.22 19.01 10.92
C GLY A 284 -6.50 19.15 9.59
N VAL A 285 -6.33 20.39 9.14
CA VAL A 285 -5.53 20.74 7.97
C VAL A 285 -4.51 21.79 8.35
N ASP A 286 -3.25 21.42 8.19
CA ASP A 286 -2.11 22.23 8.54
C ASP A 286 -1.38 22.68 7.29
N LEU A 287 -0.91 23.93 7.31
CA LEU A 287 -0.27 24.54 6.15
C LEU A 287 1.09 25.10 6.53
N ASN A 288 2.05 24.89 5.62
CA ASN A 288 3.38 25.49 5.70
C ASN A 288 4.12 25.19 7.02
N GLY A 289 3.89 24.03 7.63
CA GLY A 289 4.55 23.60 8.85
C GLY A 289 4.05 24.30 10.12
N ASP A 290 2.95 25.03 10.04
CA ASP A 290 2.23 25.55 11.21
C ASP A 290 1.25 24.48 11.70
N ILE A 291 1.38 24.05 12.95
CA ILE A 291 0.52 23.02 13.54
C ILE A 291 -0.85 23.55 13.97
N ASN A 292 -1.07 24.86 13.88
CA ASN A 292 -2.40 25.41 14.11
C ASN A 292 -3.25 25.22 12.85
N SER A 293 -4.08 24.19 12.87
CA SER A 293 -5.04 23.84 11.82
C SER A 293 -5.83 25.04 11.28
N VAL A 294 -5.86 25.20 9.96
CA VAL A 294 -6.71 26.21 9.29
C VAL A 294 -8.19 25.82 9.30
N ILE A 295 -8.46 24.52 9.44
CA ILE A 295 -9.76 23.95 9.77
C ILE A 295 -9.51 22.70 10.61
N ALA A 296 -10.37 22.46 11.60
CA ALA A 296 -10.37 21.22 12.36
C ALA A 296 -11.81 20.80 12.66
N GLN A 297 -12.05 19.49 12.74
CA GLN A 297 -13.35 18.92 13.07
C GLN A 297 -13.18 17.81 14.11
N PRO A 298 -13.96 17.83 15.22
CA PRO A 298 -13.90 16.77 16.21
C PRO A 298 -14.38 15.43 15.62
N VAL A 299 -13.70 14.35 16.00
CA VAL A 299 -14.13 12.98 15.69
C VAL A 299 -14.88 12.40 16.89
N THR A 300 -15.98 11.69 16.64
CA THR A 300 -16.87 11.22 17.73
C THR A 300 -16.24 10.10 18.55
N ASN A 301 -15.67 9.09 17.88
CA ASN A 301 -14.91 8.04 18.54
C ASN A 301 -13.44 8.46 18.62
N ARG A 302 -12.75 8.04 19.68
CA ARG A 302 -11.31 8.30 19.81
C ARG A 302 -10.53 7.61 18.70
N LEU A 303 -9.69 8.34 17.99
CA LEU A 303 -8.84 7.82 16.91
C LEU A 303 -7.83 6.78 17.43
N ASN A 304 -7.54 6.81 18.74
CA ASN A 304 -6.69 5.87 19.46
C ASN A 304 -7.46 4.82 20.26
N ASN A 305 -8.62 4.40 19.77
CA ASN A 305 -9.43 3.34 20.38
C ASN A 305 -8.97 1.91 20.05
N GLY A 306 -7.92 1.75 19.25
CA GLY A 306 -7.43 0.45 18.78
C GLY A 306 -8.20 -0.14 17.60
N ASN A 307 -9.23 0.54 17.07
CA ASN A 307 -9.88 0.13 15.82
C ASN A 307 -9.05 0.55 14.61
N ILE A 308 -9.29 -0.11 13.47
CA ILE A 308 -8.74 0.32 12.19
C ILE A 308 -9.57 1.48 11.67
N TRP A 309 -8.90 2.59 11.35
CA TRP A 309 -9.47 3.77 10.76
C TRP A 309 -9.10 3.86 9.29
N ASN A 310 -10.08 4.21 8.47
CA ASN A 310 -9.96 4.42 7.03
C ASN A 310 -9.91 5.93 6.78
N ALA A 311 -8.88 6.41 6.09
CA ALA A 311 -8.69 7.83 5.79
C ALA A 311 -8.64 8.06 4.28
N TRP A 312 -9.35 9.09 3.83
CA TRP A 312 -9.33 9.55 2.44
C TRP A 312 -8.95 11.04 2.42
N VAL A 313 -7.97 11.39 1.58
CA VAL A 313 -7.56 12.76 1.31
C VAL A 313 -7.71 13.00 -0.18
N ASP A 314 -8.71 13.79 -0.56
CA ASP A 314 -9.09 14.00 -1.95
C ASP A 314 -8.94 15.48 -2.31
N TYR A 315 -8.07 15.77 -3.27
CA TYR A 315 -7.95 17.10 -3.84
C TYR A 315 -8.43 17.10 -5.29
N ASN A 316 -9.42 17.94 -5.57
CA ASN A 316 -9.87 18.23 -6.92
C ASN A 316 -9.32 19.58 -7.36
N GLY A 317 -8.27 19.57 -8.19
CA GLY A 317 -7.63 20.79 -8.67
C GLY A 317 -8.38 21.52 -9.78
N SER A 318 -9.49 20.95 -10.29
CA SER A 318 -10.41 21.70 -11.18
C SER A 318 -11.36 22.62 -10.40
N THR A 319 -11.65 22.27 -9.15
CA THR A 319 -12.55 23.02 -8.27
C THR A 319 -11.83 23.65 -7.08
N ASP A 320 -10.53 23.40 -6.93
CA ASP A 320 -9.70 23.76 -5.77
C ASP A 320 -10.32 23.32 -4.44
N VAL A 321 -10.85 22.09 -4.40
CA VAL A 321 -11.51 21.53 -3.22
C VAL A 321 -10.67 20.39 -2.64
N LEU A 322 -10.34 20.50 -1.35
CA LEU A 322 -9.77 19.43 -0.55
C LEU A 322 -10.88 18.84 0.34
N GLU A 323 -11.11 17.54 0.25
CA GLU A 323 -12.01 16.80 1.12
C GLU A 323 -11.22 15.78 1.93
N VAL A 324 -11.48 15.75 3.23
CA VAL A 324 -10.89 14.77 4.15
C VAL A 324 -12.01 13.94 4.76
N ARG A 325 -11.81 12.63 4.81
CA ARG A 325 -12.75 11.67 5.40
C ARG A 325 -12.02 10.73 6.32
N VAL A 326 -12.61 10.42 7.48
CA VAL A 326 -12.12 9.41 8.41
C VAL A 326 -13.28 8.57 8.94
N SER A 327 -13.16 7.23 8.87
CA SER A 327 -14.23 6.31 9.29
C SER A 327 -13.68 4.97 9.77
N GLU A 328 -14.33 4.36 10.77
CA GLU A 328 -14.04 2.98 11.20
C GLU A 328 -14.60 1.93 10.22
N THR A 329 -15.43 2.35 9.26
CA THR A 329 -15.93 1.48 8.20
C THR A 329 -15.22 1.80 6.89
N ASN A 330 -14.95 0.77 6.08
CA ASN A 330 -14.42 0.94 4.72
C ASN A 330 -15.54 1.36 3.74
N GLN A 331 -16.40 2.29 4.15
CA GLN A 331 -17.40 2.92 3.30
C GLN A 331 -17.01 4.38 3.14
N ARG A 332 -16.85 4.80 1.88
CA ARG A 332 -16.51 6.17 1.54
C ARG A 332 -17.75 7.05 1.65
N GLU A 333 -18.02 7.51 2.87
CA GLU A 333 -19.18 8.32 3.22
C GLU A 333 -18.99 9.82 2.88
N HIS A 334 -19.92 10.65 3.38
CA HIS A 334 -19.78 12.10 3.34
C HIS A 334 -18.48 12.55 4.02
N PRO A 335 -17.83 13.62 3.52
CA PRO A 335 -16.55 14.04 4.07
C PRO A 335 -16.68 14.52 5.51
N THR A 336 -15.66 14.25 6.31
CA THR A 336 -15.51 14.78 7.68
C THR A 336 -15.49 16.31 7.61
N PHE A 337 -14.77 16.86 6.63
CA PHE A 337 -14.87 18.26 6.22
C PHE A 337 -14.39 18.46 4.77
N ALA A 338 -14.70 19.63 4.21
CA ALA A 338 -14.22 20.08 2.92
C ALA A 338 -13.79 21.55 2.98
N ILE A 339 -12.68 21.87 2.33
CA ILE A 339 -12.16 23.24 2.16
C ILE A 339 -12.18 23.58 0.67
N SER A 340 -12.59 24.80 0.33
CA SER A 340 -12.54 25.32 -1.04
C SER A 340 -11.51 26.44 -1.16
N ASN A 341 -11.00 26.65 -2.38
CA ASN A 341 -9.94 27.61 -2.71
C ASN A 341 -8.58 27.23 -2.08
N CYS A 342 -8.24 25.94 -2.04
CA CYS A 342 -6.92 25.48 -1.67
C CYS A 342 -5.94 25.75 -2.83
N THR A 343 -5.15 26.83 -2.73
CA THR A 343 -4.11 27.24 -3.70
C THR A 343 -2.74 27.39 -3.08
#